data_AF-A0A924DS44-F1
#
_entry.id   AF-A0A924DS44-F1
#
_cell.length_a   1.000
_cell.length_b   1.000
_cell.length_c   1.000
_cell.angle_alpha   90.00
_cell.angle_beta   90.00
_cell.angle_gamma   90.00
#
_symmetry.space_group_name_H-M   'P 1'
#
loop_
_entity.id
_entity.type
_entity.pdbx_description
1 polymer ?
#
loop_
_entity_poly.entity_id
_entity_poly.type
_entity_poly.pdbx_seq_one_letter_code
_entity_poly.pdbx_strand_id
1 'polypeptide(L)'
;ITSISSANWRGYIAYFKFLDGKLVVENIYKEIYKENNNGKADYLLISIYEDVFGTNSNFECNYYSGLLICPSGKILQYVHMSYSSIYESYSLMEIKNGVNLKSKKFNAEEFHKFKRDYFKYFKRTEEYKRKAKDFKETIQSDLSNGLYLSENPGIGRKNESLKAKEAEFKADKQVDSFMFAFLNDYMKTIEIPTN
;
A
#
# COMPACT_ATOMS: atom_id res chain seq x y z
N ILE A 1 3.06 -19.46 -26.82
CA ILE A 1 2.49 -19.42 -25.45
C ILE A 1 2.38 -17.96 -25.05
N THR A 2 1.21 -17.37 -25.18
CA THR A 2 0.94 -15.98 -24.79
C THR A 2 0.47 -16.01 -23.34
N SER A 3 1.39 -15.77 -22.40
CA SER A 3 1.04 -15.58 -20.99
C SER A 3 0.51 -14.16 -20.82
N ILE A 4 -0.79 -14.02 -20.62
CA ILE A 4 -1.43 -12.76 -20.22
C ILE A 4 -1.79 -12.94 -18.76
N SER A 5 -1.03 -12.29 -17.89
CA SER A 5 -1.25 -12.26 -16.45
C SER A 5 -2.19 -11.09 -16.13
N SER A 6 -3.26 -11.33 -15.37
CA SER A 6 -4.08 -10.27 -14.76
C SER A 6 -3.32 -9.50 -13.65
N ALA A 7 -2.06 -9.89 -13.39
CA ALA A 7 -1.20 -9.38 -12.32
C ALA A 7 -1.83 -9.49 -10.92
N ASN A 8 -2.91 -10.27 -10.75
CA ASN A 8 -3.50 -10.54 -9.45
C ASN A 8 -2.69 -11.61 -8.71
N TRP A 9 -1.59 -11.18 -8.08
CA TRP A 9 -0.71 -12.07 -7.31
C TRP A 9 -1.40 -12.71 -6.09
N ARG A 10 -2.55 -12.19 -5.65
CA ARG A 10 -3.33 -12.78 -4.55
C ARG A 10 -4.19 -13.97 -5.00
N GLY A 11 -4.50 -14.08 -6.30
CA GLY A 11 -5.31 -15.16 -6.85
C GLY A 11 -6.82 -15.09 -6.50
N TYR A 12 -7.27 -14.03 -5.84
CA TYR A 12 -8.68 -13.80 -5.54
C TYR A 12 -9.04 -12.30 -5.52
N ILE A 13 -10.33 -12.00 -5.56
CA ILE A 13 -10.92 -10.67 -5.40
C ILE A 13 -11.99 -10.75 -4.31
N ALA A 14 -11.81 -10.01 -3.22
CA ALA A 14 -12.78 -9.95 -2.13
C ALA A 14 -13.56 -8.63 -2.18
N TYR A 15 -14.87 -8.72 -1.99
CA TYR A 15 -15.79 -7.61 -1.89
C TYR A 15 -16.29 -7.52 -0.45
N PHE A 16 -16.42 -6.28 0.02
CA PHE A 16 -16.81 -5.97 1.39
C PHE A 16 -17.93 -4.94 1.37
N LYS A 17 -18.80 -5.02 2.37
CA LYS A 17 -19.87 -4.04 2.59
C LYS A 17 -19.99 -3.71 4.07
N PHE A 18 -20.69 -2.62 4.36
CA PHE A 18 -21.11 -2.32 5.72
C PHE A 18 -22.56 -2.76 5.91
N LEU A 19 -22.82 -3.61 6.90
CA LEU A 19 -24.15 -3.96 7.39
C LEU A 19 -24.28 -3.45 8.82
N ASP A 20 -25.25 -2.58 9.08
CA ASP A 20 -25.49 -1.98 10.40
C ASP A 20 -24.23 -1.38 11.04
N GLY A 21 -23.40 -0.73 10.23
CA GLY A 21 -22.14 -0.10 10.65
C GLY A 21 -20.96 -1.07 10.85
N LYS A 22 -21.17 -2.38 10.64
CA LYS A 22 -20.12 -3.41 10.71
C LYS A 22 -19.60 -3.78 9.32
N LEU A 23 -18.29 -3.90 9.20
CA LEU A 23 -17.60 -4.39 8.02
C LEU A 23 -17.80 -5.90 7.92
N VAL A 24 -18.36 -6.35 6.80
CA VAL A 24 -18.58 -7.77 6.50
C VAL A 24 -18.04 -8.13 5.13
N VAL A 25 -17.67 -9.39 4.95
CA VAL A 25 -17.34 -9.92 3.62
C VAL A 25 -18.63 -10.14 2.84
N GLU A 26 -18.75 -9.46 1.70
CA GLU A 26 -19.87 -9.63 0.77
C GLU A 26 -19.67 -10.86 -0.11
N ASN A 27 -18.50 -11.00 -0.72
CA ASN A 27 -18.15 -12.17 -1.52
C ASN A 27 -16.63 -12.28 -1.68
N ILE A 28 -16.15 -13.45 -2.06
CA ILE A 28 -14.79 -13.68 -2.51
C ILE A 28 -14.83 -14.48 -3.81
N TYR A 29 -14.12 -13.99 -4.83
CA TYR A 29 -14.08 -14.57 -6.15
C TYR A 29 -12.69 -15.05 -6.50
N LYS A 30 -12.61 -16.18 -7.20
CA LYS A 30 -11.41 -16.65 -7.86
C LYS A 30 -11.57 -16.51 -9.37
N GLU A 31 -10.52 -16.05 -10.03
CA GLU A 31 -10.44 -16.05 -11.48
C GLU A 31 -10.05 -17.46 -11.95
N ILE A 32 -10.89 -18.07 -12.79
CA ILE A 32 -10.59 -19.35 -13.44
C ILE A 32 -10.42 -19.16 -14.93
N TYR A 33 -9.46 -19.90 -15.47
CA TYR A 33 -9.21 -20.00 -16.89
C TYR A 33 -10.14 -21.05 -17.50
N LYS A 34 -10.85 -20.69 -18.56
CA LYS A 34 -11.63 -21.64 -19.37
C LYS A 34 -11.30 -21.42 -20.84
N GLU A 35 -10.81 -22.48 -21.48
CA GLU A 35 -10.67 -22.49 -22.93
C GLU A 35 -12.03 -22.82 -23.55
N ASN A 36 -12.49 -21.99 -24.46
CA ASN A 36 -13.68 -22.30 -25.25
C ASN A 36 -13.33 -23.19 -26.45
N ASN A 37 -14.33 -23.82 -27.06
CA ASN A 37 -14.16 -24.74 -28.19
C ASN A 37 -13.45 -24.12 -29.41
N ASN A 38 -13.29 -22.80 -29.46
CA ASN A 38 -12.61 -22.06 -30.52
C ASN A 38 -11.16 -21.71 -30.17
N GLY A 39 -10.60 -22.29 -29.10
CA GLY A 39 -9.23 -22.03 -28.63
C GLY A 39 -9.02 -20.63 -28.06
N LYS A 40 -10.11 -19.90 -27.77
CA LYS A 40 -10.04 -18.57 -27.15
C LYS A 40 -10.15 -18.73 -25.64
N ALA A 41 -9.20 -18.09 -24.94
CA ALA A 41 -9.15 -18.03 -23.50
C ALA A 41 -10.17 -17.03 -22.97
N ASP A 42 -11.06 -17.47 -22.09
CA ASP A 42 -11.95 -16.61 -21.31
C ASP A 42 -11.63 -16.76 -19.81
N TYR A 43 -11.77 -15.66 -19.08
CA TYR A 43 -11.63 -15.61 -17.63
C TYR A 43 -13.00 -15.47 -17.00
N LEU A 44 -13.31 -16.33 -16.04
CA LEU A 44 -14.56 -16.27 -15.28
C LEU A 44 -14.25 -16.04 -13.80
N LEU A 45 -15.01 -15.15 -13.17
CA LEU A 45 -15.02 -15.02 -11.72
C LEU A 45 -16.03 -16.02 -11.15
N ILE A 46 -15.53 -17.00 -10.40
CA ILE A 46 -16.36 -17.91 -9.62
C ILE A 46 -16.34 -17.49 -8.15
N SER A 47 -17.51 -17.45 -7.51
CA SER A 47 -17.57 -17.24 -6.07
C SER A 47 -17.00 -18.47 -5.38
N ILE A 48 -16.14 -18.24 -4.39
CA ILE A 48 -15.58 -19.26 -3.50
C ILE A 48 -15.97 -18.95 -2.04
N TYR A 49 -17.07 -18.22 -1.84
CA TYR A 49 -17.47 -17.76 -0.51
C TYR A 49 -17.77 -18.92 0.43
N GLU A 50 -18.56 -19.89 -0.03
CA GLU A 50 -18.92 -21.08 0.76
C GLU A 50 -17.70 -21.94 1.09
N ASP A 51 -16.71 -22.01 0.19
CA ASP A 51 -15.46 -22.75 0.42
C ASP A 51 -14.63 -22.13 1.56
N VAL A 52 -14.70 -20.80 1.73
CA VAL A 52 -13.89 -20.04 2.69
C VAL A 52 -14.62 -19.80 4.01
N PHE A 53 -15.91 -19.48 3.96
CA PHE A 53 -16.72 -19.05 5.11
C PHE A 53 -17.87 -20.00 5.45
N GLY A 54 -18.05 -21.08 4.68
CA GLY A 54 -19.16 -22.03 4.86
C GLY A 54 -20.52 -21.35 4.68
N THR A 55 -21.47 -21.68 5.54
CA THR A 55 -22.83 -21.13 5.52
C THR A 55 -22.96 -19.76 6.21
N ASN A 56 -21.86 -19.15 6.64
CA ASN A 56 -21.88 -17.84 7.30
C ASN A 56 -22.07 -16.72 6.27
N SER A 57 -23.32 -16.34 6.00
CA SER A 57 -23.69 -15.35 4.99
C SER A 57 -23.24 -13.91 5.27
N ASN A 58 -22.79 -13.60 6.49
CA ASN A 58 -22.39 -12.26 6.91
C ASN A 58 -21.13 -12.33 7.78
N PHE A 59 -20.06 -12.92 7.26
CA PHE A 59 -18.79 -13.02 7.99
C PHE A 59 -18.30 -11.62 8.41
N GLU A 60 -18.40 -11.31 9.71
CA GLU A 60 -18.00 -10.03 10.29
C GLU A 60 -16.47 -9.92 10.40
N CYS A 61 -15.91 -8.83 9.88
CA CYS A 61 -14.48 -8.54 9.98
C CYS A 61 -14.12 -7.92 11.34
N ASN A 62 -14.57 -8.52 12.43
CA ASN A 62 -14.40 -8.00 13.81
C ASN A 62 -12.93 -7.98 14.28
N TYR A 63 -12.04 -8.67 13.58
CA TYR A 63 -10.60 -8.67 13.81
C TYR A 63 -9.89 -7.43 13.23
N TYR A 64 -10.58 -6.60 12.46
CA TYR A 64 -9.97 -5.48 11.74
C TYR A 64 -10.14 -4.15 12.48
N SER A 65 -9.04 -3.42 12.66
CA SER A 65 -9.01 -2.07 13.22
C SER A 65 -8.04 -1.14 12.48
N GLY A 66 -8.53 0.00 12.00
CA GLY A 66 -7.80 1.20 11.62
C GLY A 66 -8.45 2.00 10.47
N LEU A 67 -7.69 2.88 9.81
CA LEU A 67 -8.12 3.69 8.67
C LEU A 67 -8.22 2.96 7.29
N LEU A 68 -9.42 2.59 6.87
CA LEU A 68 -9.70 2.08 5.52
C LEU A 68 -9.77 3.24 4.51
N ILE A 69 -9.14 3.06 3.34
CA ILE A 69 -9.03 4.11 2.30
C ILE A 69 -9.53 3.55 0.98
N CYS A 70 -10.62 4.11 0.48
CA CYS A 70 -11.29 3.66 -0.73
C CYS A 70 -11.19 4.74 -1.81
N PRO A 71 -10.26 4.61 -2.79
CA PRO A 71 -10.26 5.47 -3.97
C PRO A 71 -11.48 5.22 -4.84
N SER A 72 -11.98 6.26 -5.51
CA SER A 72 -13.16 6.20 -6.38
C SER A 72 -13.09 7.26 -7.47
N GLY A 73 -13.82 7.04 -8.57
CA GLY A 73 -13.82 7.93 -9.73
C GLY A 73 -12.68 7.63 -10.70
N LYS A 74 -12.38 8.58 -11.58
CA LYS A 74 -11.32 8.43 -12.59
C LYS A 74 -9.94 8.45 -11.95
N ILE A 75 -9.02 7.73 -12.59
CA ILE A 75 -7.59 7.84 -12.30
C ILE A 75 -7.10 9.13 -12.96
N LEU A 76 -6.65 10.08 -12.15
CA LEU A 76 -6.07 11.35 -12.60
C LEU A 76 -4.59 11.21 -12.96
N GLN A 77 -3.86 10.39 -12.21
CA GLN A 77 -2.47 10.06 -12.48
C GLN A 77 -2.23 8.58 -12.21
N TYR A 78 -1.75 7.88 -13.23
CA TYR A 78 -1.39 6.48 -13.10
C TYR A 78 0.06 6.34 -12.65
N VAL A 79 0.30 5.53 -11.63
CA VAL A 79 1.63 5.04 -11.25
C VAL A 79 1.59 3.52 -11.27
N HIS A 80 2.59 2.92 -11.93
CA HIS A 80 2.68 1.47 -12.06
C HIS A 80 2.68 0.80 -10.67
N MET A 81 1.92 -0.30 -10.51
CA MET A 81 1.60 -0.97 -9.24
C MET A 81 0.63 -0.24 -8.29
N SER A 82 -0.08 0.80 -8.76
CA SER A 82 -1.27 1.42 -8.15
C SER A 82 -1.12 2.10 -6.78
N TYR A 83 -0.12 1.78 -5.95
CA TYR A 83 0.01 2.32 -4.59
C TYR A 83 0.19 3.84 -4.52
N SER A 84 0.62 4.45 -5.62
CA SER A 84 0.79 5.90 -5.75
C SER A 84 -0.13 6.55 -6.80
N SER A 85 -1.07 5.79 -7.37
CA SER A 85 -2.03 6.36 -8.33
C SER A 85 -2.96 7.37 -7.64
N ILE A 86 -3.30 8.42 -8.38
CA ILE A 86 -4.18 9.50 -7.92
C ILE A 86 -5.55 9.31 -8.53
N TYR A 87 -6.59 9.41 -7.71
CA TYR A 87 -7.99 9.29 -8.08
C TYR A 87 -8.73 10.60 -7.80
N GLU A 88 -9.86 10.80 -8.46
CA GLU A 88 -10.72 11.97 -8.25
C GLU A 88 -11.18 12.13 -6.80
N SER A 89 -11.48 11.03 -6.11
CA SER A 89 -12.05 11.06 -4.76
C SER A 89 -11.64 9.87 -3.91
N TYR A 90 -11.61 10.09 -2.59
CA TYR A 90 -11.23 9.10 -1.59
C TYR A 90 -12.22 9.11 -0.43
N SER A 91 -12.69 7.93 -0.03
CA SER A 91 -13.45 7.75 1.22
C SER A 91 -12.52 7.14 2.27
N LEU A 92 -12.33 7.87 3.37
CA LEU A 92 -11.53 7.45 4.51
C LEU A 92 -12.47 7.05 5.65
N MET A 93 -12.30 5.85 6.19
CA MET A 93 -13.15 5.29 7.23
C MET A 93 -12.31 4.76 8.38
N GLU A 94 -12.54 5.26 9.58
CA GLU A 94 -11.90 4.77 10.81
C GLU A 94 -12.71 3.59 11.34
N ILE A 95 -12.11 2.40 11.31
CA ILE A 95 -12.73 1.14 11.72
C ILE A 95 -12.10 0.68 13.04
N LYS A 96 -12.92 0.21 13.97
CA LYS A 96 -12.46 -0.44 15.21
C LYS A 96 -13.25 -1.72 15.44
N ASN A 97 -12.54 -2.84 15.51
CA ASN A 97 -13.10 -4.18 15.66
C ASN A 97 -14.24 -4.45 14.66
N GLY A 98 -14.00 -4.09 13.39
CA GLY A 98 -14.98 -4.19 12.31
C GLY A 98 -16.05 -3.09 12.29
N VAL A 99 -16.13 -2.20 13.28
CA VAL A 99 -17.17 -1.15 13.34
C VAL A 99 -16.66 0.16 12.78
N ASN A 100 -17.43 0.79 11.88
CA ASN A 100 -17.13 2.12 11.37
C ASN A 100 -17.45 3.20 12.42
N LEU A 101 -16.41 3.88 12.91
CA LEU A 101 -16.53 4.95 13.89
C LEU A 101 -16.72 6.31 13.22
N LYS A 102 -16.01 6.56 12.13
CA LYS A 102 -15.97 7.86 11.46
C LYS A 102 -15.67 7.69 10.00
N SER A 103 -16.30 8.50 9.17
CA SER A 103 -16.03 8.53 7.74
C SER A 103 -15.86 9.96 7.26
N LYS A 104 -14.95 10.16 6.31
CA LYS A 104 -14.76 11.44 5.63
C LYS A 104 -14.40 11.22 4.17
N LYS A 105 -15.03 12.00 3.30
CA LYS A 105 -14.69 12.06 1.88
C LYS A 105 -13.67 13.17 1.65
N PHE A 106 -12.78 12.92 0.72
CA PHE A 106 -11.74 13.83 0.27
C PHE A 106 -11.73 13.85 -1.25
N ASN A 107 -11.50 15.02 -1.84
CA ASN A 107 -11.01 15.07 -3.23
C ASN A 107 -9.50 14.77 -3.27
N ALA A 108 -8.94 14.68 -4.47
CA ALA A 108 -7.52 14.41 -4.68
C ALA A 108 -6.60 15.36 -3.89
N GLU A 109 -6.82 16.68 -4.00
CA GLU A 109 -5.98 17.68 -3.36
C GLU A 109 -6.02 17.61 -1.83
N GLU A 110 -7.23 17.50 -1.27
CA GLU A 110 -7.42 17.37 0.18
C GLU A 110 -6.77 16.08 0.71
N PHE A 111 -6.88 14.97 -0.03
CA PHE A 111 -6.24 13.71 0.33
C PHE A 111 -4.72 13.82 0.29
N HIS A 112 -4.16 14.45 -0.74
CA HIS A 112 -2.72 14.71 -0.80
C HIS A 112 -2.24 15.60 0.34
N LYS A 113 -2.99 16.64 0.70
CA LYS A 113 -2.68 17.49 1.84
C LYS A 113 -2.71 16.68 3.14
N PHE A 114 -3.75 15.87 3.34
CA PHE A 114 -3.88 14.97 4.49
C PHE A 114 -2.67 14.04 4.62
N LYS A 115 -2.24 13.37 3.53
CA LYS A 115 -1.06 12.49 3.56
C LYS A 115 0.22 13.25 3.94
N ARG A 116 0.43 14.44 3.39
CA ARG A 116 1.61 15.27 3.71
C ARG A 116 1.62 15.69 5.18
N ASP A 117 0.48 16.15 5.69
CA ASP A 117 0.36 16.60 7.07
C ASP A 117 0.53 15.43 8.05
N TYR A 118 -0.06 14.27 7.73
CA TYR A 118 0.14 13.03 8.48
C TYR A 118 1.61 12.61 8.49
N PHE A 119 2.31 12.65 7.35
CA PHE A 119 3.72 12.30 7.30
C PHE A 119 4.59 13.22 8.16
N LYS A 120 4.32 14.53 8.15
CA LYS A 120 5.01 15.50 9.01
C LYS A 120 4.80 15.20 10.49
N TYR A 121 3.59 14.78 10.86
CA TYR A 121 3.29 14.31 12.21
C TYR A 121 4.03 13.01 12.53
N PHE A 122 3.93 12.00 11.66
CA PHE A 122 4.54 10.68 11.85
C PHE A 122 6.06 10.78 12.02
N LYS A 123 6.73 11.66 11.27
CA LYS A 123 8.17 11.94 11.41
C LYS A 123 8.61 12.33 12.84
N ARG A 124 7.69 12.84 13.66
CA ARG A 124 7.96 13.26 15.04
C ARG A 124 7.79 12.12 16.05
N THR A 125 7.24 10.98 15.64
CA THR A 125 6.98 9.83 16.51
C THR A 125 8.25 9.02 16.78
N GLU A 126 8.29 8.33 17.94
CA GLU A 126 9.37 7.38 18.23
C GLU A 126 9.37 6.18 17.27
N GLU A 127 8.18 5.78 16.79
CA GLU A 127 8.05 4.70 15.80
C GLU A 127 8.81 5.03 14.51
N TYR A 128 8.65 6.28 14.02
CA TYR A 128 9.41 6.73 12.85
C TYR A 128 10.91 6.69 13.11
N LYS A 129 11.38 7.19 14.27
CA LYS A 129 12.81 7.18 14.61
C LYS A 129 13.38 5.77 14.62
N ARG A 130 12.66 4.80 15.17
CA ARG A 130 13.04 3.38 15.17
C ARG A 130 13.13 2.83 13.74
N LYS A 131 12.07 2.95 12.96
CA LYS A 131 12.04 2.44 11.57
C LYS A 131 13.10 3.09 10.69
N ALA A 132 13.34 4.39 10.86
CA ALA A 132 14.38 5.11 10.14
C ALA A 132 15.78 4.59 10.50
N LYS A 133 16.03 4.25 11.78
CA LYS A 133 17.28 3.64 12.21
C LYS A 133 17.46 2.25 11.60
N ASP A 134 16.47 1.37 11.71
CA ASP A 134 16.52 0.00 11.17
C ASP A 134 16.79 0.00 9.66
N PHE A 135 16.15 0.92 8.92
CA PHE A 135 16.38 1.07 7.48
C PHE A 135 17.79 1.57 7.15
N LYS A 136 18.32 2.54 7.90
CA LYS A 136 19.70 3.02 7.73
C LYS A 136 20.72 1.91 7.94
N GLU A 137 20.54 1.08 8.97
CA GLU A 137 21.41 -0.07 9.23
C GLU A 137 21.37 -1.10 8.10
N THR A 138 20.18 -1.38 7.56
CA THR A 138 20.00 -2.27 6.40
C THR A 138 20.75 -1.74 5.18
N ILE A 139 20.54 -0.48 4.81
CA ILE A 139 21.21 0.16 3.67
C ILE A 139 22.73 0.18 3.85
N GLN A 140 23.22 0.49 5.06
CA GLN A 140 24.66 0.48 5.34
C GLN A 140 25.26 -0.92 5.16
N SER A 141 24.53 -1.97 5.58
CA SER A 141 24.94 -3.35 5.33
C SER A 141 24.99 -3.69 3.84
N ASP A 142 23.98 -3.28 3.06
CA ASP A 142 23.93 -3.52 1.60
C ASP A 142 25.03 -2.77 0.84
N LEU A 143 25.35 -1.54 1.23
CA LEU A 143 26.49 -0.79 0.69
C LEU A 143 27.82 -1.45 1.02
N SER A 144 27.98 -1.96 2.25
CA SER A 144 29.20 -2.68 2.65
C SER A 144 29.38 -3.99 1.89
N ASN A 145 28.26 -4.61 1.46
CA ASN A 145 28.24 -5.83 0.66
C ASN A 145 28.35 -5.57 -0.85
N GLY A 146 28.53 -4.31 -1.29
CA GLY A 146 28.83 -3.96 -2.68
C GLY A 146 27.67 -4.16 -3.68
N LEU A 147 26.42 -4.21 -3.22
CA LEU A 147 25.28 -4.68 -4.04
C LEU A 147 24.64 -3.62 -4.96
N TYR A 148 25.29 -2.49 -5.24
CA TYR A 148 24.77 -1.49 -6.18
C TYR A 148 25.78 -1.18 -7.30
N LEU A 149 25.32 -1.32 -8.55
CA LEU A 149 26.03 -1.01 -9.78
C LEU A 149 26.66 0.40 -9.72
N SER A 150 27.96 0.46 -9.98
CA SER A 150 28.73 1.70 -9.99
C SER A 150 28.21 2.69 -11.04
N GLU A 151 27.72 3.86 -10.61
CA GLU A 151 27.60 5.02 -11.50
C GLU A 151 29.01 5.59 -11.75
N ASN A 152 29.32 5.82 -13.02
CA ASN A 152 30.62 6.29 -13.50
C ASN A 152 30.73 7.81 -13.25
N PRO A 153 31.53 8.30 -12.28
CA PRO A 153 31.53 9.71 -11.91
C PRO A 153 32.52 10.47 -12.81
N GLY A 154 32.04 11.54 -13.45
CA GLY A 154 32.86 12.47 -14.22
C GLY A 154 34.05 13.02 -13.44
N ILE A 155 35.07 13.46 -14.17
CA ILE A 155 36.39 13.88 -13.69
C ILE A 155 36.29 15.22 -12.93
N GLY A 156 35.87 15.16 -11.67
CA GLY A 156 35.97 16.25 -10.69
C GLY A 156 36.81 15.80 -9.51
N ARG A 157 37.62 16.71 -8.93
CA ARG A 157 38.48 16.40 -7.76
C ARG A 157 37.64 15.81 -6.63
N LYS A 158 37.96 14.57 -6.25
CA LYS A 158 37.28 13.81 -5.18
C LYS A 158 37.51 14.52 -3.84
N ASN A 159 36.45 15.09 -3.27
CA ASN A 159 36.45 15.54 -1.89
C ASN A 159 35.71 14.49 -1.05
N GLU A 160 36.45 13.77 -0.21
CA GLU A 160 35.89 12.68 0.60
C GLU A 160 34.80 13.16 1.57
N SER A 161 34.90 14.39 2.08
CA SER A 161 33.88 14.98 2.95
C SER A 161 32.58 15.33 2.20
N LEU A 162 32.69 15.73 0.92
CA LEU A 162 31.52 15.96 0.05
C LEU A 162 30.88 14.63 -0.35
N LYS A 163 31.67 13.60 -0.65
CA LYS A 163 31.14 12.25 -0.94
C LYS A 163 30.42 11.63 0.24
N ALA A 164 30.97 11.76 1.45
CA ALA A 164 30.31 11.28 2.66
C ALA A 164 28.99 12.01 2.90
N LYS A 165 28.97 13.34 2.78
CA LYS A 165 27.75 14.15 2.89
C LYS A 165 26.73 13.88 1.78
N GLU A 166 27.17 13.65 0.55
CA GLU A 166 26.30 13.30 -0.59
C GLU A 166 25.73 11.90 -0.44
N ALA A 167 26.52 10.94 0.04
CA ALA A 167 26.06 9.58 0.35
C ALA A 167 25.08 9.58 1.52
N GLU A 168 25.37 10.31 2.58
CA GLU A 168 24.48 10.50 3.74
C GLU A 168 23.18 11.21 3.34
N PHE A 169 23.27 12.28 2.53
CA PHE A 169 22.10 13.00 2.01
C PHE A 169 21.26 12.14 1.06
N LYS A 170 21.90 11.31 0.21
CA LYS A 170 21.21 10.36 -0.68
C LYS A 170 20.54 9.25 0.14
N ALA A 171 21.21 8.71 1.16
CA ALA A 171 20.65 7.71 2.05
C ALA A 171 19.46 8.27 2.84
N ASP A 172 19.57 9.47 3.41
CA ASP A 172 18.47 10.13 4.14
C ASP A 172 17.25 10.42 3.25
N LYS A 173 17.48 10.89 2.03
CA LYS A 173 16.40 11.10 1.06
C LYS A 173 15.77 9.78 0.60
N GLN A 174 16.57 8.71 0.51
CA GLN A 174 16.08 7.36 0.25
C GLN A 174 15.26 6.82 1.43
N VAL A 175 15.68 7.04 2.67
CA VAL A 175 14.92 6.70 3.89
C VAL A 175 13.58 7.44 3.86
N ASP A 176 13.59 8.74 3.62
CA ASP A 176 12.37 9.55 3.56
C ASP A 176 11.42 9.10 2.45
N SER A 177 11.96 8.81 1.26
CA SER A 177 11.16 8.37 0.10
C SER A 177 10.64 6.95 0.26
N PHE A 178 11.47 6.04 0.77
CA PHE A 178 11.08 4.67 1.10
C PHE A 178 10.03 4.69 2.20
N MET A 179 10.22 5.45 3.27
CA MET A 179 9.26 5.54 4.36
C MET A 179 7.96 6.22 3.94
N PHE A 180 8.01 7.17 3.00
CA PHE A 180 6.82 7.77 2.40
C PHE A 180 6.08 6.80 1.47
N ALA A 181 6.80 6.02 0.65
CA ALA A 181 6.22 4.97 -0.19
C ALA A 181 5.69 3.81 0.66
N PHE A 182 6.45 3.39 1.66
CA PHE A 182 6.07 2.44 2.68
C PHE A 182 4.89 2.95 3.47
N LEU A 183 4.73 4.25 3.73
CA LEU A 183 3.49 4.82 4.30
C LEU A 183 2.32 4.85 3.32
N ASN A 184 2.53 4.81 2.01
CA ASN A 184 1.45 4.58 1.05
C ASN A 184 1.08 3.09 1.01
N ASP A 185 2.05 2.18 1.13
CA ASP A 185 1.85 0.72 1.27
C ASP A 185 1.39 0.31 2.69
N TYR A 186 1.71 1.16 3.68
CA TYR A 186 1.39 1.17 5.11
C TYR A 186 0.57 2.41 5.49
N MET A 187 -0.35 2.80 4.62
CA MET A 187 -1.71 3.00 5.13
C MET A 187 -2.29 1.61 5.41
N LYS A 188 -1.57 0.88 6.27
CA LYS A 188 -2.08 -0.24 7.04
C LYS A 188 -2.61 0.43 8.28
N THR A 189 -3.92 0.47 8.35
CA THR A 189 -4.66 0.44 9.61
C THR A 189 -3.90 -0.23 10.73
N ILE A 190 -3.27 0.54 11.63
CA ILE A 190 -2.71 0.04 12.89
C ILE A 190 -2.78 1.14 13.97
N GLU A 191 -3.59 0.82 14.99
CA GLU A 191 -3.73 1.23 16.39
C GLU A 191 -3.43 2.66 16.90
N ILE A 192 -4.43 3.23 17.57
CA ILE A 192 -4.39 4.52 18.27
C ILE A 192 -3.96 4.29 19.74
N PRO A 193 -2.91 4.95 20.26
CA PRO A 193 -2.54 4.86 21.66
C PRO A 193 -3.48 5.69 22.55
N THR A 194 -3.85 5.08 23.67
CA THR A 194 -4.74 5.59 24.73
C THR A 194 -4.16 6.77 25.50
N ASN A 195 -5.00 7.76 25.81
CA ASN A 195 -5.11 8.44 27.11
C ASN A 195 -6.47 9.13 27.21
#